data_AF-A0A0V8HJA5-F1
#
_entry.id   AF-A0A0V8HJA5-F1
#
_cell.length_a   1.000
_cell.length_b   1.000
_cell.length_c   1.000
_cell.angle_alpha   90.00
_cell.angle_beta   90.00
_cell.angle_gamma   90.00
#
_symmetry.space_group_name_H-M   'P 1'
#
loop_
_entity.id
_entity.type
_entity.pdbx_description
1 polymer ?
#
loop_
_entity_poly.entity_id
_entity_poly.type
_entity_poly.pdbx_seq_one_letter_code
_entity_poly.pdbx_strand_id
1 'polypeptide(L)'
;MNNNFFKNLEQKTGVNMNEVLELANSLQNANFKDEATVRKVIKRVSKIANKPVNKEMEDKIVKSIVNDGKQLDFGTISNMLNKGKK
;
A
#
# COMPACT_ATOMS: atom_id res chain seq x y z
N MET A 1 -3.11 17.10 -14.95
CA MET A 1 -2.87 16.30 -13.73
C MET A 1 -3.62 16.97 -12.58
N ASN A 2 -4.42 16.23 -11.81
CA ASN A 2 -5.32 16.79 -10.78
C ASN A 2 -4.53 17.30 -9.56
N ASN A 3 -3.99 18.51 -9.65
CA ASN A 3 -3.30 19.20 -8.55
C ASN A 3 -4.16 19.32 -7.28
N ASN A 4 -5.49 19.35 -7.43
CA ASN A 4 -6.40 19.44 -6.29
C ASN A 4 -6.40 18.15 -5.44
N PHE A 5 -6.25 16.97 -6.04
CA PHE A 5 -6.17 15.73 -5.27
C PHE A 5 -4.90 15.71 -4.41
N PHE A 6 -3.76 16.03 -5.03
CA PHE A 6 -2.47 16.04 -4.36
C PHE A 6 -2.41 17.08 -3.23
N LYS A 7 -2.90 18.30 -3.49
CA LYS A 7 -2.98 19.36 -2.48
C LYS A 7 -3.88 18.98 -1.30
N ASN A 8 -5.06 18.42 -1.55
CA ASN A 8 -5.96 18.00 -0.48
C ASN A 8 -5.36 16.87 0.37
N LEU A 9 -4.63 15.95 -0.26
CA LEU A 9 -3.98 14.87 0.46
C LEU A 9 -2.80 15.41 1.28
N GLU A 10 -1.93 16.23 0.71
CA GLU A 10 -0.85 16.93 1.44
C GLU A 10 -1.38 17.74 2.63
N GLN A 11 -2.48 18.47 2.48
CA GLN A 11 -3.12 19.19 3.58
C GLN A 11 -3.68 18.27 4.67
N LYS A 12 -4.23 17.11 4.30
CA LYS A 12 -4.84 16.16 5.25
C LYS A 12 -3.82 15.29 5.97
N THR A 13 -2.72 14.95 5.30
CA THR A 13 -1.74 13.99 5.81
C THR A 13 -0.42 14.66 6.21
N GLY A 14 -0.19 15.91 5.81
CA GLY A 14 1.06 16.63 6.03
C GLY A 14 2.22 16.13 5.18
N VAL A 15 1.94 15.34 4.15
CA VAL A 15 2.96 14.62 3.36
C VAL A 15 3.28 15.37 2.08
N ASN A 16 4.56 15.65 1.86
CA ASN A 16 5.03 16.31 0.64
C ASN A 16 4.83 15.41 -0.58
N MET A 17 4.02 15.87 -1.51
CA MET A 17 3.68 15.09 -2.70
C MET A 17 4.83 14.91 -3.68
N ASN A 18 5.80 15.83 -3.70
CA ASN A 18 6.99 15.67 -4.53
C ASN A 18 7.82 14.46 -4.06
N GLU A 19 8.02 14.32 -2.75
CA GLU A 19 8.76 13.18 -2.18
C GLU A 19 8.05 11.84 -2.44
N VAL A 20 6.71 11.84 -2.40
CA VAL A 20 5.90 10.65 -2.73
C VAL A 20 6.04 10.28 -4.21
N LEU A 21 6.03 11.27 -5.11
CA LEU A 21 6.19 11.05 -6.55
C LEU A 21 7.60 10.56 -6.90
N GLU A 22 8.64 11.15 -6.30
CA GLU A 22 10.02 10.69 -6.45
C GLU A 22 10.19 9.26 -5.95
N LEU A 23 9.60 8.94 -4.80
CA LEU A 23 9.60 7.58 -4.28
C LEU A 23 8.86 6.63 -5.23
N ALA A 24 7.67 6.99 -5.70
CA ALA A 24 6.92 6.17 -6.65
C ALA A 24 7.73 5.90 -7.93
N ASN A 25 8.40 6.92 -8.49
CA ASN A 25 9.28 6.79 -9.64
C ASN A 25 10.46 5.83 -9.36
N SER A 26 11.09 5.94 -8.19
CA SER A 26 12.18 5.03 -7.81
C SER A 26 11.73 3.57 -7.63
N LEU A 27 10.44 3.36 -7.34
CA LEU A 27 9.86 2.05 -7.07
C LEU A 27 9.18 1.41 -8.28
N GLN A 28 9.13 2.08 -9.45
CA GLN A 28 8.53 1.51 -10.66
C GLN A 28 9.17 0.18 -11.09
N ASN A 29 10.45 -0.02 -10.77
CA ASN A 29 11.20 -1.25 -11.04
C ASN A 29 11.37 -2.15 -9.81
N ALA A 30 10.71 -1.84 -8.69
CA ALA A 30 10.84 -2.61 -7.46
C ALA A 30 10.04 -3.91 -7.50
N ASN A 31 10.58 -4.97 -6.89
CA ASN A 31 9.90 -6.25 -6.78
C ASN A 31 8.95 -6.26 -5.57
N PHE A 32 7.66 -5.97 -5.80
CA PHE A 32 6.64 -6.00 -4.76
C PHE A 32 6.21 -7.40 -4.30
N LYS A 33 6.79 -8.46 -4.86
CA LYS A 33 6.62 -9.84 -4.38
C LYS A 33 7.61 -10.20 -3.27
N ASP A 34 8.66 -9.40 -3.10
CA ASP A 34 9.64 -9.60 -2.04
C ASP A 34 9.24 -8.81 -0.79
N GLU A 35 8.95 -9.53 0.29
CA GLU A 35 8.60 -8.93 1.59
C GLU A 35 9.65 -7.93 2.06
N ALA A 36 10.94 -8.20 1.84
CA ALA A 36 12.01 -7.31 2.27
C ALA A 36 11.96 -5.97 1.53
N THR A 37 11.67 -6.00 0.22
CA THR A 37 11.47 -4.81 -0.61
C THR A 37 10.24 -4.03 -0.17
N VAL A 38 9.10 -4.70 0.00
CA VAL A 38 7.85 -4.07 0.46
C VAL A 38 8.02 -3.42 1.84
N ARG A 39 8.67 -4.12 2.77
CA ARG A 39 8.97 -3.63 4.13
C ARG A 39 9.82 -2.37 4.10
N LYS A 40 10.86 -2.32 3.25
CA LYS A 40 11.70 -1.12 3.05
C LYS A 40 10.89 0.07 2.53
N VAL A 41 9.97 -0.17 1.60
CA VAL A 41 9.08 0.87 1.05
C VAL A 41 8.18 1.44 2.14
N ILE A 42 7.50 0.58 2.91
CA ILE A 42 6.60 0.99 3.99
C ILE A 42 7.33 1.86 5.02
N LYS A 43 8.54 1.46 5.43
CA LYS A 43 9.38 2.25 6.35
C LYS A 43 9.80 3.61 5.80
N ARG A 44 9.93 3.73 4.48
CA ARG A 44 10.30 5.00 3.84
C ARG A 44 9.08 5.92 3.75
N VAL A 45 7.93 5.38 3.35
CA VAL A 45 6.66 6.13 3.35
C VAL A 45 6.28 6.57 4.76
N SER A 46 6.44 5.72 5.77
CA SER A 46 6.09 6.07 7.16
C SER A 46 6.91 7.24 7.71
N LYS A 47 8.18 7.34 7.30
CA LYS A 47 9.04 8.49 7.63
C LYS A 47 8.60 9.76 6.94
N ILE A 48 8.30 9.71 5.64
CA ILE A 48 7.79 10.87 4.88
C ILE A 48 6.44 11.31 5.47
N ALA A 49 5.60 10.34 5.85
CA ALA A 49 4.30 10.60 6.45
C ALA A 49 4.34 10.97 7.94
N ASN A 50 5.54 11.00 8.55
CA ASN A 50 5.76 11.18 9.98
C ASN A 50 4.79 10.37 10.86
N LYS A 51 4.45 9.16 10.41
CA LYS A 51 3.47 8.27 11.04
C LYS A 51 4.17 7.01 11.51
N PRO A 52 4.27 6.75 12.82
CA PRO A 52 4.87 5.53 13.32
C PRO A 52 4.02 4.32 12.91
N VAL A 53 4.67 3.32 12.34
CA VAL A 53 4.06 2.03 12.00
C VAL A 53 4.65 1.00 12.94
N ASN A 54 3.80 0.31 13.71
CA ASN A 54 4.25 -0.78 14.58
C ASN A 54 4.53 -2.04 13.74
N LYS A 55 5.30 -2.99 14.29
CA LYS A 55 5.66 -4.24 13.57
C LYS A 55 4.43 -5.01 13.07
N GLU A 56 3.38 -5.09 13.89
CA GLU A 56 2.17 -5.83 13.52
C GLU A 56 1.44 -5.20 12.32
N MET A 57 1.34 -3.86 12.27
CA MET A 57 0.75 -3.15 11.14
C MET A 57 1.64 -3.22 9.91
N GLU A 58 2.96 -3.12 10.08
CA GLU A 58 3.93 -3.32 9.00
C GLU A 58 3.77 -4.72 8.38
N ASP A 59 3.73 -5.77 9.20
CA ASP A 59 3.57 -7.15 8.73
C ASP A 59 2.21 -7.40 8.08
N LYS A 60 1.13 -6.78 8.58
CA LYS A 60 -0.19 -6.83 7.92
C LYS A 60 -0.15 -6.19 6.53
N ILE A 61 0.47 -5.02 6.40
CA ILE A 61 0.59 -4.32 5.11
C ILE A 61 1.47 -5.13 4.15
N VAL A 62 2.62 -5.64 4.61
CA VAL A 62 3.51 -6.50 3.82
C VAL A 62 2.76 -7.74 3.34
N LYS A 63 2.06 -8.43 4.24
CA LYS A 63 1.31 -9.64 3.92
C LYS A 63 0.19 -9.35 2.92
N SER A 64 -0.53 -8.24 3.05
CA SER A 64 -1.52 -7.83 2.06
C SER A 64 -0.88 -7.57 0.70
N ILE A 65 0.19 -6.77 0.62
CA ILE A 65 0.83 -6.43 -0.66
C ILE A 65 1.45 -7.66 -1.35
N VAL A 66 2.10 -8.54 -0.58
CA VAL A 66 2.78 -9.73 -1.10
C VAL A 66 1.79 -10.85 -1.44
N ASN A 67 0.75 -11.09 -0.61
CA ASN A 67 -0.27 -12.10 -0.90
C ASN A 67 -1.30 -11.67 -1.95
N ASP A 68 -1.68 -10.39 -2.02
CA ASP A 68 -2.58 -9.87 -3.07
C ASP A 68 -1.87 -9.67 -4.42
N GLY A 69 -0.64 -10.19 -4.58
CA GLY A 69 0.09 -10.19 -5.84
C GLY A 69 -0.63 -10.87 -7.01
N LYS A 70 -1.71 -11.63 -6.78
CA LYS A 70 -2.68 -12.09 -7.79
C LYS A 70 -4.06 -12.35 -7.16
N GLN A 71 -5.04 -11.57 -7.60
CA GLN A 71 -6.46 -11.92 -7.66
C GLN A 71 -7.10 -12.38 -6.34
N LEU A 72 -7.80 -11.46 -5.67
CA LEU A 72 -9.15 -11.79 -5.21
C LEU A 72 -9.96 -12.22 -6.43
N ASP A 73 -9.81 -13.48 -6.82
CA ASP A 73 -10.56 -14.10 -7.89
C ASP A 73 -12.03 -13.98 -7.53
N PHE A 74 -12.82 -13.42 -8.44
CA PHE A 74 -14.26 -13.22 -8.23
C PHE A 74 -14.97 -14.53 -7.86
N GLY A 75 -14.43 -15.69 -8.28
CA GLY A 75 -14.89 -17.01 -7.87
C GLY A 75 -14.63 -17.34 -6.41
N THR A 76 -13.52 -16.88 -5.83
CA THR A 76 -13.26 -17.01 -4.38
C THR A 76 -14.27 -16.20 -3.58
N ILE A 77 -14.56 -14.97 -4.01
CA ILE A 77 -15.59 -14.11 -3.40
C ILE A 77 -16.98 -14.77 -3.53
N SER A 78 -17.33 -15.24 -4.72
CA SER A 78 -18.61 -15.90 -4.99
C SER A 78 -18.82 -17.16 -4.14
N ASN A 79 -17.77 -17.94 -3.91
CA ASN A 79 -17.84 -19.13 -3.06
C ASN A 79 -18.01 -18.80 -1.57
N MET A 80 -17.41 -17.72 -1.09
CA MET A 80 -17.61 -17.27 0.31
C MET A 80 -19.02 -16.71 0.52
N LEU A 81 -19.58 -15.99 -0.45
CA LEU A 81 -20.94 -15.44 -0.39
C LEU A 81 -22.03 -16.51 -0.46
N ASN A 82 -21.84 -17.56 -1.26
CA ASN A 82 -22.83 -18.64 -1.39
C ASN A 82 -22.81 -19.63 -0.22
N LYS A 83 -21.70 -19.76 0.51
CA LYS A 83 -21.59 -20.72 1.63
C LYS A 83 -22.37 -20.30 2.89
N GLY A 84 -22.90 -19.08 2.94
CA GLY A 84 -23.78 -18.60 4.01
C GLY A 84 -25.29 -18.78 3.75
N LYS A 85 -25.69 -19.45 2.66
CA LYS A 85 -27.10 -19.68 2.29
C LYS A 85 -27.52 -21.16 2.22
N LYS A 86 -26.93 -22.01 3.07
CA LYS A 86 -27.49 -23.33 3.39
C LYS A 86 -27.79 -23.42 4.86
#